data_AF-A0A256Z9I1-F1
#
_entry.id   AF-A0A256Z9I1-F1
#
_cell.length_a   1.000
_cell.length_b   1.000
_cell.length_c   1.000
_cell.angle_alpha   90.00
_cell.angle_beta   90.00
_cell.angle_gamma   90.00
#
_symmetry.space_group_name_H-M   'P 1'
#
loop_
_entity.id
_entity.type
_entity.pdbx_description
1 polymer ?
#
loop_
_entity_poly.entity_id
_entity_poly.type
_entity_poly.pdbx_seq_one_letter_code
_entity_poly.pdbx_strand_id
1 'polypeptide(L)' 'TLFFSEIKIVSSYSTSHIETRKALELIESGRIKVGELITHRFPLRRIGEAFKMAAENKECLKIVILGGEK' A
#
# COMPACT_ATOMS: atom_id res chain seq x y z
N THR A 1 -23.31 -13.64 22.87
CA THR A 1 -22.83 -12.23 22.93
C THR A 1 -21.33 -12.22 22.83
N LEU A 2 -20.73 -11.17 22.24
CA LEU A 2 -19.27 -11.01 22.12
C LEU A 2 -18.51 -11.33 23.42
N PHE A 3 -19.09 -10.92 24.55
CA PHE A 3 -18.64 -11.21 25.91
C PHE A 3 -18.56 -12.72 26.24
N PHE A 4 -19.62 -13.48 25.98
CA PHE A 4 -19.66 -14.93 26.24
C PHE A 4 -18.87 -15.76 25.24
N SER A 5 -18.53 -15.18 24.10
CA SER A 5 -17.72 -15.82 23.06
C SER A 5 -16.23 -15.52 23.22
N GLU A 6 -15.84 -14.76 24.24
CA GLU A 6 -14.46 -14.37 24.55
C GLU A 6 -13.67 -13.82 23.33
N ILE A 7 -14.38 -13.13 22.42
CA ILE A 7 -13.78 -12.62 21.20
C ILE A 7 -12.87 -11.43 21.54
N LYS A 8 -11.60 -11.53 21.14
CA LYS A 8 -10.61 -10.47 21.32
C LYS A 8 -10.73 -9.43 20.20
N ILE A 9 -10.89 -8.16 20.59
CA ILE A 9 -10.75 -7.01 19.67
C ILE A 9 -9.35 -6.45 19.83
N VAL A 10 -8.57 -6.45 18.74
CA VAL A 10 -7.23 -5.85 18.69
C VAL A 10 -7.27 -4.69 17.71
N SER A 11 -6.99 -3.48 18.18
CA SER A 11 -6.85 -2.31 17.31
C SER A 11 -5.48 -2.34 16.61
N SER A 12 -5.45 -1.86 15.37
CA SER A 12 -4.22 -1.66 14.62
C SER A 12 -4.27 -0.27 13.99
N TYR A 13 -3.18 0.47 14.13
CA TYR A 13 -3.03 1.80 13.56
C TYR A 13 -1.59 2.02 13.10
N SER A 14 -1.42 2.25 11.81
CA SER A 14 -0.13 2.60 11.20
C SER A 14 0.98 1.58 11.50
N THR A 15 2.23 2.07 11.56
CA THR A 15 3.45 1.29 11.76
C THR A 15 4.46 2.11 12.56
N SER A 16 5.23 1.44 13.40
CA SER A 16 6.44 1.93 14.05
C SER A 16 7.66 1.78 13.14
N HIS A 17 8.78 2.40 13.52
CA HIS A 17 10.05 2.24 12.81
C HIS A 17 10.58 0.79 12.83
N ILE A 18 10.27 0.00 13.87
CA ILE A 18 10.64 -1.42 13.98
C ILE A 18 9.90 -2.23 12.92
N GLU A 19 8.58 -2.02 12.82
CA GLU A 19 7.73 -2.69 11.84
C GLU A 19 8.09 -2.31 10.41
N THR A 20 8.37 -1.02 10.15
CA THR A 20 8.85 -0.55 8.84
C THR A 20 10.18 -1.19 8.44
N ARG A 21 11.13 -1.31 9.36
CA ARG A 21 12.42 -2.00 9.10
C ARG A 21 12.20 -3.46 8.73
N LYS A 22 11.34 -4.16 9.49
CA LYS A 22 11.00 -5.55 9.22
C LYS A 22 10.31 -5.71 7.86
N ALA A 23 9.43 -4.78 7.49
CA ALA A 23 8.80 -4.78 6.18
C ALA A 23 9.84 -4.61 5.06
N LEU A 24 10.82 -3.72 5.23
CA LEU A 24 11.91 -3.55 4.27
C LEU A 24 12.75 -4.83 4.13
N GLU A 25 13.13 -5.47 5.23
CA GLU A 25 13.88 -6.75 5.20
C GLU A 25 13.13 -7.85 4.43
N LEU A 26 11.81 -7.93 4.58
CA LEU A 26 10.97 -8.87 3.84
C LEU A 26 10.92 -8.56 2.34
N ILE A 27 10.97 -7.29 1.97
CA ILE A 27 11.00 -6.84 0.58
C ILE A 27 12.39 -7.10 -0.03
N GLU A 28 13.46 -6.69 0.65
CA GLU A 28 14.85 -6.84 0.19
C GLU A 28 15.26 -8.31 0.05
N SER A 29 14.79 -9.16 0.96
CA SER A 29 15.03 -10.61 0.87
C SER A 29 14.24 -11.29 -0.25
N GLY A 30 13.37 -10.57 -0.98
CA GLY A 30 12.53 -11.12 -2.03
C GLY A 30 11.41 -12.04 -1.54
N ARG A 31 11.21 -12.14 -0.21
CA ARG A 31 10.13 -12.95 0.38
C ARG A 31 8.76 -12.40 0.05
N ILE A 32 8.64 -11.09 -0.18
CA ILE A 32 7.42 -10.43 -0.61
C ILE A 32 7.68 -9.66 -1.91
N LYS A 33 7.00 -10.05 -2.99
CA LYS A 33 7.10 -9.39 -4.31
C LYS A 33 6.17 -8.18 -4.40
N VAL A 34 6.56 -7.06 -3.80
CA VAL A 34 5.73 -5.83 -3.77
C VAL A 34 5.58 -5.13 -5.12
N GLY A 35 6.47 -5.41 -6.09
CA GLY A 35 6.42 -4.80 -7.42
C GLY A 35 5.13 -5.13 -8.19
N GLU A 36 4.59 -6.33 -7.98
CA GLU A 36 3.34 -6.82 -8.59
C GLU A 36 2.11 -6.08 -8.05
N LEU A 37 2.21 -5.46 -6.86
CA LEU A 37 1.13 -4.66 -6.30
C LEU A 37 0.95 -3.33 -7.03
N ILE A 38 2.01 -2.82 -7.68
CA ILE A 38 2.00 -1.54 -8.40
C ILE A 38 1.38 -1.75 -9.78
N THR A 39 0.07 -1.53 -9.86
CA THR A 39 -0.69 -1.68 -11.11
C THR A 39 -0.46 -0.54 -12.08
N HIS A 40 -0.25 0.68 -11.59
CA HIS A 40 -0.11 1.86 -12.45
C HIS A 40 1.03 2.78 -12.00
N ARG A 41 1.65 3.44 -12.98
CA ARG A 41 2.67 4.46 -12.76
C ARG A 41 2.32 5.69 -13.58
N PHE A 42 2.38 6.86 -12.96
CA PHE A 42 2.11 8.14 -13.62
C PHE A 42 3.28 9.10 -13.40
N PRO A 43 3.61 9.94 -14.40
CA PRO A 43 4.50 11.06 -14.16
C PRO A 43 3.79 12.10 -13.29
N LEU A 44 4.57 12.88 -12.52
CA LEU A 44 4.03 13.94 -11.66
C LEU A 44 3.11 14.92 -12.39
N ARG A 45 3.40 15.24 -13.66
CA ARG A 45 2.58 16.14 -14.48
C ARG A 45 1.14 15.65 -14.69
N ARG A 46 0.89 14.34 -14.54
CA ARG A 46 -0.43 13.70 -14.70
C ARG A 46 -1.05 13.28 -13.36
N ILE A 47 -0.66 13.93 -12.26
CA ILE A 47 -1.16 13.56 -10.93
C ILE A 47 -2.69 13.62 -10.81
N GLY A 48 -3.35 14.56 -11.51
CA GLY A 48 -4.81 14.64 -11.54
C GLY A 48 -5.48 13.41 -12.14
N GLU A 49 -4.92 12.88 -13.25
CA GLU A 49 -5.40 11.64 -13.86
C GLU A 49 -5.15 10.43 -12.95
N ALA A 50 -4.01 10.41 -12.26
CA ALA A 50 -3.69 9.36 -11.30
C ALA A 50 -4.71 9.33 -10.14
N PHE A 51 -5.08 10.50 -9.59
CA PHE A 51 -6.13 10.57 -8.57
C PHE A 51 -7.50 10.12 -9.09
N LYS A 52 -7.88 10.55 -10.29
CA LYS A 52 -9.13 10.10 -10.93
C LYS A 52 -9.17 8.59 -11.08
N MET A 53 -8.06 8.00 -11.56
CA MET A 53 -7.95 6.54 -11.69
C MET A 53 -8.05 5.81 -10.35
N ALA A 54 -7.42 6.32 -9.29
CA ALA A 54 -7.50 5.74 -7.95
C ALA A 54 -8.92 5.81 -7.37
N ALA A 55 -9.70 6.83 -7.74
CA ALA A 55 -11.08 7.00 -7.26
C ALA A 55 -12.10 6.14 -8.02
N GLU A 56 -11.93 5.99 -9.34
CA GLU A 56 -12.96 5.42 -10.22
C GLU A 56 -12.73 3.95 -10.59
N ASN A 57 -11.47 3.48 -10.61
CA ASN A 57 -11.15 2.16 -11.15
C ASN A 57 -11.02 1.10 -10.04
N LYS A 58 -11.90 0.08 -10.08
CA LYS A 58 -11.90 -1.06 -9.13
C LYS A 58 -10.73 -2.03 -9.32
N GLU A 59 -10.06 -2.02 -10.46
CA GLU A 59 -8.87 -2.85 -10.73
C GLU A 59 -7.55 -2.16 -10.34
N CYS A 60 -7.63 -0.95 -9.76
CA CYS A 60 -6.47 -0.21 -9.30
C CYS A 60 -6.04 -0.62 -7.88
N LEU A 61 -5.02 -1.48 -7.77
CA LEU A 61 -4.45 -1.87 -6.47
C LEU A 61 -3.50 -0.81 -5.87
N LYS A 62 -2.49 -0.36 -6.61
CA LYS A 62 -1.56 0.69 -6.16
C LYS A 62 -1.04 1.53 -7.32
N ILE A 63 -1.17 2.85 -7.19
CA ILE A 63 -0.57 3.83 -8.08
C ILE A 63 0.71 4.39 -7.46
N VAL A 64 1.75 4.53 -8.27
CA VAL A 64 2.99 5.24 -7.90
C VAL A 64 3.18 6.45 -8.82
N ILE A 65 3.44 7.61 -8.21
CA ILE A 65 3.80 8.83 -8.93
C ILE A 65 5.31 8.91 -9.02
N LEU A 66 5.83 9.02 -10.24
CA LEU A 66 7.26 9.14 -10.50
C LEU A 66 7.67 10.61 -10.46
N GLY A 67 8.56 10.94 -9.51
CA GLY A 67 9.19 12.25 -9.38
C GLY A 67 10.44 12.35 -10.26
N GLY A 68 10.25 12.65 -11.54
CA GLY A 68 11.33 12.87 -12.50
C GLY A 68 10.78 13.20 -13.89
N GLU A 69 11.43 14.15 -14.58
CA GLU A 69 11.07 14.50 -15.96
C GLU A 69 11.61 13.45 -16.92
N LYS A 70 10.74 12.53 -17.35
CA LYS A 70 10.83 11.91 -18.67
C LYS A 70 9.46 11.98 -19.33
#